data_AF-A0AAU1ISC5-F1
#
_entry.id   AF-A0AAU1ISC5-F1
#
_cell.length_a   1.000
_cell.length_b   1.000
_cell.length_c   1.000
_cell.angle_alpha   90.00
_cell.angle_beta   90.00
_cell.angle_gamma   90.00
#
_symmetry.space_group_name_H-M   'P 1'
#
loop_
_entity.id
_entity.type
_entity.pdbx_description
1 polymer ?
#
loop_
_entity_poly.entity_id
_entity_poly.type
_entity_poly.pdbx_seq_one_letter_code
_entity_poly.pdbx_strand_id
1 'polypeptide(L)'
;MTDRTFTREQLEAWDLPGAWADNAPEILHREQVDTRRWVSVNELIFRAPDDGKAYRVYYDQGLTESQEDTDPWNDDREVKGTEVEQRAKTTMVWEDTRAEAPPVEQPAAAPDIPAETAAHVLFQERLGGWPPSTFASKLLNLWTSADTANADRLAVAFPGYAAAIALVKSGEPGITQLRAIAGDD
;
A
#
# COMPACT_ATOMS: atom_id res chain seq x y z
N MET A 1 19.50 -13.99 19.17
CA MET A 1 19.09 -14.54 17.86
C MET A 1 20.11 -15.58 17.51
N THR A 2 19.66 -16.78 17.14
CA THR A 2 20.55 -17.84 16.69
C THR A 2 20.59 -17.76 15.17
N ASP A 3 21.77 -17.54 14.62
CA ASP A 3 21.98 -17.51 13.18
C ASP A 3 22.55 -18.86 12.72
N ARG A 4 22.12 -19.31 11.55
CA ARG A 4 22.63 -20.50 10.87
C ARG A 4 23.05 -20.09 9.45
N THR A 5 24.22 -20.55 9.04
CA THR A 5 24.67 -20.40 7.65
C THR A 5 24.18 -21.59 6.83
N PHE A 6 23.59 -21.32 5.69
CA PHE A 6 23.20 -22.30 4.68
C PHE A 6 24.13 -22.18 3.48
N THR A 7 24.64 -23.30 2.97
CA THR A 7 25.42 -23.27 1.74
C THR A 7 24.48 -23.19 0.53
N ARG A 8 24.98 -22.65 -0.59
CA ARG A 8 24.24 -22.61 -1.85
C ARG A 8 23.75 -24.00 -2.27
N GLU A 9 24.63 -25.00 -2.21
CA GLU A 9 24.32 -26.40 -2.53
C GLU A 9 23.19 -26.96 -1.65
N GLN A 10 23.17 -26.58 -0.36
CA GLN A 10 22.12 -27.02 0.54
C GLN A 10 20.76 -26.40 0.18
N LEU A 11 20.73 -25.11 -0.14
CA LEU A 11 19.49 -24.43 -0.55
C LEU A 11 18.99 -24.96 -1.90
N GLU A 12 19.88 -25.24 -2.84
CA GLU A 12 19.55 -25.86 -4.12
C GLU A 12 19.03 -27.29 -3.96
N ALA A 13 19.65 -28.09 -3.07
CA ALA A 13 19.17 -29.44 -2.77
C ALA A 13 17.76 -29.44 -2.15
N TRP A 14 17.36 -28.32 -1.54
CA TRP A 14 16.02 -28.08 -1.02
C TRP A 14 15.10 -27.32 -1.99
N ASP A 15 15.57 -27.09 -3.22
CA ASP A 15 14.86 -26.33 -4.25
C ASP A 15 14.46 -24.91 -3.80
N LEU A 16 15.22 -24.30 -2.89
CA LEU A 16 14.95 -22.94 -2.42
C LEU A 16 15.60 -21.90 -3.35
N PRO A 17 14.90 -20.77 -3.62
CA PRO A 17 13.65 -20.33 -3.01
C PRO A 17 12.38 -20.85 -3.70
N GLY A 18 12.47 -21.63 -4.79
CA GLY A 18 11.33 -22.07 -5.59
C GLY A 18 10.29 -22.89 -4.80
N ALA A 19 10.77 -23.99 -4.20
CA ALA A 19 10.02 -25.00 -3.47
C ALA A 19 8.93 -25.69 -4.31
N TRP A 20 9.27 -26.04 -5.56
CA TRP A 20 8.40 -26.73 -6.52
C TRP A 20 8.57 -28.25 -6.46
N ALA A 21 9.70 -28.73 -5.96
CA ALA A 21 9.97 -30.16 -5.80
C ALA A 21 9.03 -30.79 -4.74
N ASP A 22 8.63 -32.04 -4.95
CA ASP A 22 7.75 -32.79 -4.03
C ASP A 22 8.34 -32.95 -2.62
N ASN A 23 9.67 -32.89 -2.50
CA ASN A 23 10.43 -32.98 -1.25
C ASN A 23 10.93 -31.61 -0.76
N ALA A 24 10.43 -30.51 -1.33
CA ALA A 24 10.78 -29.17 -0.89
C ALA A 24 10.37 -28.96 0.58
N PRO A 25 11.11 -28.13 1.32
CA PRO A 25 10.77 -27.78 2.69
C PRO A 25 9.43 -27.05 2.77
N GLU A 26 8.77 -27.17 3.91
CA GLU A 26 7.54 -26.42 4.21
C GLU A 26 7.84 -24.91 4.21
N ILE A 27 7.20 -24.18 3.30
CA ILE A 27 7.24 -22.71 3.29
C ILE A 27 6.18 -22.17 4.24
N LEU A 28 6.63 -21.46 5.28
CA LEU A 28 5.77 -20.89 6.32
C LEU A 28 5.34 -19.46 5.99
N HIS A 29 6.18 -18.70 5.29
CA HIS A 29 5.91 -17.33 4.88
C HIS A 29 6.78 -16.92 3.68
N ARG A 30 6.20 -16.13 2.78
CA ARG A 30 6.91 -15.47 1.68
C ARG A 30 6.27 -14.11 1.44
N GLU A 31 7.06 -13.05 1.47
CA GLU A 31 6.59 -11.68 1.24
C GLU A 31 7.68 -10.82 0.61
N GLN A 32 7.32 -10.00 -0.37
CA GLN A 32 8.20 -8.96 -0.87
C GLN A 32 8.35 -7.87 0.19
N VAL A 33 9.57 -7.63 0.67
CA VAL A 33 9.86 -6.66 1.74
C VAL A 33 10.54 -5.39 1.25
N ASP A 34 11.16 -5.43 0.07
CA ASP A 34 11.84 -4.27 -0.54
C ASP A 34 11.93 -4.41 -2.07
N THR A 35 12.40 -3.37 -2.74
CA THR A 35 12.64 -3.36 -4.19
C THR A 35 13.91 -2.58 -4.52
N ARG A 36 14.74 -3.15 -5.38
CA ARG A 36 15.93 -2.53 -5.96
C ARG A 36 15.72 -2.31 -7.45
N ARG A 37 16.73 -1.72 -8.12
CA ARG A 37 16.63 -1.26 -9.51
C ARG A 37 16.15 -2.34 -10.51
N TRP A 38 16.44 -3.61 -10.26
CA TRP A 38 16.13 -4.72 -11.18
C TRP A 38 15.51 -5.95 -10.50
N VAL A 39 15.41 -5.94 -9.17
CA VAL A 39 14.99 -7.09 -8.37
C VAL A 39 14.04 -6.67 -7.26
N SER A 40 13.08 -7.51 -6.91
CA SER A 40 12.39 -7.45 -5.63
C SER A 40 13.17 -8.25 -4.58
N VAL A 41 13.22 -7.74 -3.35
CA VAL A 41 13.83 -8.46 -2.23
C VAL A 41 12.70 -9.11 -1.46
N ASN A 42 12.76 -10.42 -1.30
CA ASN A 42 11.72 -11.22 -0.67
C ASN A 42 12.23 -11.81 0.63
N GLU A 43 11.40 -11.74 1.67
CA GLU A 43 11.57 -12.52 2.89
C GLU A 43 10.99 -13.92 2.65
N LEU A 44 11.75 -14.94 3.04
CA LEU A 44 11.33 -16.33 3.01
C LEU A 44 11.51 -16.95 4.39
N ILE A 45 10.45 -17.52 4.95
CA ILE A 45 10.51 -18.35 6.15
C ILE A 45 10.12 -19.77 5.78
N PHE A 46 10.99 -20.72 6.05
CA PHE A 46 10.78 -22.14 5.77
C PHE A 46 11.18 -22.98 6.97
N ARG A 47 10.63 -24.20 7.05
CA ARG A 47 11.05 -25.20 8.02
C ARG A 47 12.17 -26.05 7.42
N ALA A 48 13.36 -25.98 7.99
CA ALA A 48 14.50 -26.77 7.52
C ALA A 48 14.23 -28.27 7.74
N PRO A 49 14.43 -29.13 6.74
CA PRO A 49 14.05 -30.54 6.80
C PRO A 49 14.99 -31.38 7.67
N ASP A 50 16.19 -30.89 7.98
CA ASP A 50 17.22 -31.61 8.74
C ASP A 50 17.10 -31.46 10.26
N ASP A 51 16.68 -30.28 10.74
CA ASP A 51 16.51 -30.00 12.17
C ASP A 51 15.06 -29.66 12.58
N GLY A 52 14.16 -29.49 11.60
CA GLY A 52 12.74 -29.18 11.83
C GLY A 52 12.45 -27.76 12.33
N LYS A 53 13.46 -26.89 12.41
CA LYS A 53 13.34 -25.49 12.88
C LYS A 53 12.98 -24.56 11.73
N ALA A 54 12.37 -23.42 12.07
CA ALA A 54 12.05 -22.39 11.09
C ALA A 54 13.18 -21.38 10.96
N TYR A 55 13.53 -21.04 9.73
CA TYR A 55 14.57 -20.07 9.42
C TYR A 55 14.06 -19.02 8.44
N ARG A 56 14.45 -17.78 8.69
CA ARG A 56 14.23 -16.64 7.79
C ARG A 56 15.48 -16.36 6.98
N VAL A 57 15.33 -16.24 5.67
CA VAL A 57 16.35 -15.79 4.71
C VAL A 57 15.77 -14.70 3.80
N TYR A 58 16.63 -14.00 3.08
CA TYR A 58 16.24 -13.04 2.04
C TYR A 58 16.77 -13.49 0.70
N TYR A 59 15.97 -13.31 -0.35
CA TYR A 59 16.37 -13.64 -1.71
C TYR A 59 15.89 -12.58 -2.70
N ASP A 60 16.65 -12.40 -3.78
CA ASP A 60 16.33 -11.47 -4.86
C ASP A 60 15.51 -12.18 -5.94
N GLN A 61 14.51 -11.51 -6.51
CA GLN A 61 13.73 -12.03 -7.63
C GLN A 61 13.67 -10.99 -8.74
N GLY A 62 13.97 -11.40 -9.98
CA GLY A 62 13.90 -10.53 -11.14
C GLY A 62 12.49 -9.93 -11.32
N LEU A 63 12.42 -8.62 -11.59
CA LEU A 63 11.13 -7.91 -11.74
C LEU A 63 10.37 -8.27 -13.03
N THR A 64 11.02 -8.89 -14.02
CA THR A 64 10.39 -9.30 -15.29
C THR A 64 10.84 -10.70 -15.68
N GLU A 65 9.99 -11.42 -16.43
CA GLU A 65 10.26 -12.78 -16.95
C GLU A 65 11.51 -12.83 -17.85
N SER A 66 11.97 -11.71 -18.40
CA SER A 66 13.24 -11.64 -19.16
C SER A 66 14.49 -11.57 -18.27
N GLN A 67 14.35 -11.69 -16.96
CA GLN A 67 15.43 -11.69 -15.96
C GLN A 67 15.48 -13.00 -15.16
N GLU A 68 15.07 -14.12 -15.78
CA GLU A 68 15.14 -15.48 -15.24
C GLU A 68 16.56 -15.88 -14.79
N ASP A 69 17.62 -15.24 -15.31
CA ASP A 69 19.01 -15.48 -14.92
C ASP A 69 19.44 -14.75 -13.63
N THR A 70 18.53 -14.07 -12.92
CA THR A 70 18.85 -13.43 -11.64
C THR A 70 19.13 -14.51 -10.59
N ASP A 71 20.36 -14.58 -10.09
CA ASP A 71 20.67 -15.46 -8.95
C ASP A 71 19.90 -14.99 -7.71
N PRO A 72 18.98 -15.81 -7.16
CA PRO A 72 18.23 -15.42 -5.97
C PRO A 72 19.08 -15.12 -4.74
N TRP A 73 20.33 -15.57 -4.70
CA TRP A 73 21.23 -15.33 -3.57
C TRP A 73 22.38 -14.38 -3.92
N ASN A 74 22.24 -13.61 -5.02
CA ASN A 74 23.18 -12.55 -5.38
C ASN A 74 24.65 -13.04 -5.43
N ASP A 75 24.88 -14.20 -6.02
CA ASP A 75 26.18 -14.89 -6.13
C ASP A 75 26.83 -15.28 -4.78
N ASP A 76 26.10 -15.16 -3.66
CA ASP A 76 26.60 -15.54 -2.33
C ASP A 76 26.66 -17.07 -2.20
N ARG A 77 27.83 -17.58 -1.82
CA ARG A 77 28.06 -19.01 -1.55
C ARG A 77 27.42 -19.49 -0.25
N GLU A 78 27.22 -18.55 0.66
CA GLU A 78 26.75 -18.77 2.02
C GLU A 78 25.64 -17.76 2.32
N VAL A 79 24.46 -18.29 2.62
CA VAL A 79 23.28 -17.49 2.94
C VAL A 79 23.06 -17.55 4.44
N LYS A 80 22.98 -16.38 5.07
CA LYS A 80 22.72 -16.28 6.50
C LYS A 80 21.22 -16.39 6.76
N GLY A 81 20.81 -17.41 7.50
CA GLY A 81 19.45 -17.55 8.00
C GLY A 81 19.35 -17.27 9.50
N THR A 82 18.26 -16.63 9.89
CA THR A 82 17.94 -16.38 11.31
C THR A 82 16.91 -17.40 11.77
N GLU A 83 17.17 -18.14 12.86
CA GLU A 83 16.16 -19.01 13.48
C GLU A 83 15.00 -18.15 14.01
N VAL A 84 13.78 -18.50 13.62
CA VAL A 84 12.55 -17.78 13.97
C VAL A 84 11.50 -18.74 14.52
N GLU A 85 10.60 -18.20 15.33
CA GLU A 85 9.45 -18.92 15.85
C GLU A 85 8.22 -18.05 15.60
N GLN A 86 7.15 -18.63 15.07
CA GLN A 86 5.88 -17.90 14.94
C GLN A 86 5.29 -17.69 16.33
N ARG A 87 5.07 -16.43 16.72
CA ARG A 87 4.42 -16.08 17.98
C ARG A 87 3.19 -15.23 17.70
N ALA A 88 2.07 -15.61 18.30
CA ALA A 88 0.89 -14.76 18.34
C ALA A 88 1.26 -13.46 19.05
N LYS A 89 1.23 -12.36 18.32
CA LYS A 89 1.48 -11.03 18.85
C LYS A 89 0.28 -10.16 18.54
N THR A 90 -0.43 -9.74 19.58
CA THR A 90 -1.43 -8.67 19.46
C THR A 90 -0.68 -7.37 19.21
N THR A 91 -0.95 -6.71 18.09
CA THR A 91 -0.45 -5.35 17.86
C THR A 91 -1.52 -4.37 18.35
N MET A 92 -1.11 -3.35 19.11
CA MET A 92 -1.96 -2.21 19.39
C MET A 92 -1.98 -1.37 18.10
N VAL A 93 -3.13 -1.31 17.45
CA VAL A 93 -3.33 -0.43 16.29
C VAL A 93 -3.76 0.93 16.82
N TRP A 94 -3.14 1.99 16.32
CA TRP A 94 -3.65 3.33 16.55
C TRP A 94 -4.87 3.51 15.66
N GLU A 95 -6.04 3.39 16.26
CA GLU A 95 -7.27 3.90 15.68
C GLU A 95 -7.34 5.40 15.95
N ASP A 96 -7.80 6.16 14.97
CA ASP A 96 -7.94 7.60 15.09
C ASP A 96 -8.85 7.92 16.28
N THR A 97 -8.39 8.76 17.22
CA THR A 97 -9.11 9.04 18.47
C THR A 97 -10.31 9.99 18.28
N ARG A 98 -10.69 10.27 17.03
CA ARG A 98 -12.00 10.83 16.70
C ARG A 98 -13.08 9.76 16.85
N ALA A 99 -13.41 9.53 18.11
CA ALA A 99 -14.64 8.98 18.67
C ALA A 99 -15.53 8.17 17.72
N GLU A 100 -15.70 6.89 18.03
CA GLU A 100 -17.01 6.27 17.94
C GLU A 100 -17.97 7.17 18.75
N ALA A 101 -18.81 7.93 18.05
CA ALA A 101 -19.77 8.82 18.68
C ALA A 101 -20.80 7.98 19.45
N PRO A 102 -21.25 8.42 20.65
CA PRO A 102 -22.49 7.87 21.21
C PRO A 102 -23.64 8.12 20.20
N PRO A 103 -24.76 7.36 20.24
CA PRO A 103 -25.88 7.66 19.37
C PRO A 103 -26.48 8.99 19.82
N VAL A 104 -26.09 10.07 19.16
CA VAL A 104 -26.65 11.41 19.35
C VAL A 104 -26.89 12.01 17.99
N GLU A 105 -28.17 12.19 17.68
CA GLU A 105 -28.65 13.13 16.69
C GLU A 105 -28.03 14.51 16.95
N GLN A 106 -27.09 14.97 16.10
CA GLN A 106 -26.95 16.38 15.65
C GLN A 106 -25.78 16.58 14.66
N PRO A 107 -25.86 17.59 13.77
CA PRO A 107 -25.22 17.57 12.45
C PRO A 107 -23.72 17.94 12.51
N ALA A 108 -22.91 17.20 11.77
CA ALA A 108 -21.51 17.53 11.55
C ALA A 108 -21.41 18.90 10.85
N ALA A 109 -20.61 19.80 11.43
CA ALA A 109 -20.19 21.01 10.75
C ALA A 109 -19.54 20.61 9.41
N ALA A 110 -19.96 21.26 8.32
CA ALA A 110 -19.43 20.99 6.99
C ALA A 110 -17.89 21.10 7.01
N PRO A 111 -17.15 20.15 6.42
CA PRO A 111 -15.69 20.25 6.34
C PRO A 111 -15.30 21.55 5.63
N ASP A 112 -14.33 22.27 6.21
CA ASP A 112 -13.78 23.50 5.62
C ASP A 112 -13.08 23.14 4.30
N ILE A 113 -13.51 23.75 3.20
CA ILE A 113 -12.98 23.50 1.86
C ILE A 113 -11.91 24.56 1.57
N PRO A 114 -10.62 24.19 1.46
CA PRO A 114 -9.59 25.17 1.10
C PRO A 114 -9.86 25.79 -0.28
N ALA A 115 -9.56 27.07 -0.45
CA ALA A 115 -9.75 27.79 -1.72
C ALA A 115 -9.06 27.09 -2.91
N GLU A 116 -7.87 26.56 -2.69
CA GLU A 116 -7.15 25.72 -3.65
C GLU A 116 -7.93 24.47 -4.06
N THR A 117 -8.52 23.76 -3.10
CA THR A 117 -9.32 22.56 -3.36
C THR A 117 -10.57 22.89 -4.17
N ALA A 118 -11.22 24.02 -3.85
CA ALA A 118 -12.37 24.50 -4.59
C ALA A 118 -12.02 24.84 -6.04
N ALA A 119 -10.92 25.58 -6.26
CA ALA A 119 -10.45 25.94 -7.59
C ALA A 119 -10.09 24.71 -8.45
N HIS A 120 -9.44 23.71 -7.87
CA HIS A 120 -9.09 22.47 -8.57
C HIS A 120 -10.31 21.68 -9.03
N VAL A 121 -11.32 21.57 -8.18
CA VAL A 121 -12.57 20.84 -8.50
C VAL A 121 -13.36 21.60 -9.57
N LEU A 122 -13.46 22.93 -9.47
CA LEU A 122 -14.05 23.76 -10.53
C LEU A 122 -13.32 23.58 -11.86
N PHE A 123 -11.98 23.54 -11.84
CA PHE A 123 -11.17 23.39 -13.05
C PHE A 123 -11.42 22.02 -13.71
N GLN A 124 -11.46 20.94 -12.92
CA GLN A 124 -11.74 19.58 -13.39
C GLN A 124 -13.11 19.48 -14.09
N GLU A 125 -14.12 20.14 -13.54
CA GLU A 125 -15.49 20.14 -14.05
C GLU A 125 -15.72 21.19 -15.16
N ARG A 126 -14.67 21.93 -15.55
CA ARG A 126 -14.71 22.99 -16.56
C ARG A 126 -15.64 24.16 -16.19
N LEU A 127 -15.72 24.47 -14.89
CA LEU A 127 -16.62 25.48 -14.32
C LEU A 127 -15.90 26.78 -13.86
N GLY A 128 -14.59 26.91 -14.09
CA GLY A 128 -13.76 28.02 -13.61
C GLY A 128 -12.57 27.51 -12.79
N GLY A 129 -11.98 28.35 -11.97
CA GLY A 129 -10.82 28.00 -11.14
C GLY A 129 -9.51 27.82 -11.92
N TRP A 130 -8.47 27.46 -11.18
CA TRP A 130 -7.11 27.32 -11.68
C TRP A 130 -6.63 25.86 -11.64
N PRO A 131 -5.71 25.48 -12.54
CA PRO A 131 -5.35 24.09 -12.74
C PRO A 131 -4.69 23.46 -11.50
N PRO A 132 -5.05 22.21 -11.15
CA PRO A 132 -4.38 21.47 -10.09
C PRO A 132 -2.94 21.10 -10.42
N SER A 133 -2.15 20.85 -9.37
CA SER A 133 -0.87 20.15 -9.50
C SER A 133 -1.07 18.73 -10.06
N THR A 134 -0.01 18.12 -10.60
CA THR A 134 -0.09 16.75 -11.16
C THR A 134 -0.63 15.72 -10.16
N PHE A 135 -0.32 15.87 -8.88
CA PHE A 135 -0.86 15.02 -7.83
C PHE A 135 -2.38 15.20 -7.69
N ALA A 136 -2.83 16.45 -7.53
CA ALA A 136 -4.25 16.76 -7.37
C ALA A 136 -5.07 16.37 -8.63
N SER A 137 -4.52 16.54 -9.83
CA SER A 137 -5.15 16.05 -11.06
C SER A 137 -5.34 14.53 -11.05
N LYS A 138 -4.31 13.77 -10.64
CA LYS A 138 -4.41 12.30 -10.55
C LYS A 138 -5.41 11.86 -9.48
N LEU A 139 -5.45 12.56 -8.35
CA LEU A 139 -6.43 12.30 -7.28
C LEU A 139 -7.86 12.52 -7.77
N LEU A 140 -8.15 13.63 -8.46
CA LEU A 140 -9.47 13.92 -9.01
C LEU A 140 -9.89 12.90 -10.08
N ASN A 141 -8.97 12.52 -10.98
CA ASN A 141 -9.22 11.49 -11.98
C ASN A 141 -9.47 10.11 -11.33
N LEU A 142 -8.76 9.78 -10.25
CA LEU A 142 -9.00 8.55 -9.49
C LEU A 142 -10.42 8.53 -8.93
N TRP A 143 -10.92 9.67 -8.42
CA TRP A 143 -12.29 9.80 -7.94
C TRP A 143 -13.34 9.57 -9.03
N THR A 144 -13.08 10.04 -10.26
CA THR A 144 -13.96 9.80 -11.41
C THR A 144 -14.06 8.32 -11.79
N SER A 145 -12.99 7.55 -11.59
CA SER A 145 -12.96 6.11 -11.90
C SER A 145 -13.27 5.17 -10.74
N ALA A 146 -13.37 5.68 -9.50
CA ALA A 146 -13.54 4.87 -8.31
C ALA A 146 -14.96 4.28 -8.20
N ASP A 147 -15.05 3.01 -7.79
CA ASP A 147 -16.31 2.44 -7.29
C ASP A 147 -16.72 3.10 -5.96
N THR A 148 -17.94 2.81 -5.49
CA THR A 148 -18.50 3.41 -4.27
C THR A 148 -17.61 3.20 -3.05
N ALA A 149 -17.11 1.97 -2.82
CA ALA A 149 -16.32 1.67 -1.63
C ALA A 149 -14.96 2.39 -1.65
N ASN A 150 -14.33 2.49 -2.82
CA ASN A 150 -13.08 3.22 -2.99
C ASN A 150 -13.29 4.74 -2.97
N ALA A 151 -14.41 5.26 -3.48
CA ALA A 151 -14.80 6.65 -3.34
C ALA A 151 -15.04 7.04 -1.88
N ASP A 152 -15.63 6.16 -1.07
CA ASP A 152 -15.83 6.36 0.37
C ASP A 152 -14.47 6.43 1.10
N ARG A 153 -13.54 5.53 0.76
CA ARG A 153 -12.17 5.58 1.30
C ARG A 153 -11.44 6.87 0.91
N LEU A 154 -11.59 7.33 -0.33
CA LEU A 154 -11.04 8.61 -0.78
C LEU A 154 -11.69 9.78 -0.03
N ALA A 155 -12.99 9.71 0.26
CA ALA A 155 -13.69 10.75 1.02
C ALA A 155 -13.18 10.88 2.46
N VAL A 156 -12.86 9.76 3.09
CA VAL A 156 -12.24 9.74 4.43
C VAL A 156 -10.82 10.33 4.38
N ALA A 157 -10.03 9.97 3.38
CA ALA A 157 -8.64 10.44 3.27
C ALA A 157 -8.52 11.91 2.82
N PHE A 158 -9.44 12.41 2.00
CA PHE A 158 -9.42 13.74 1.40
C PHE A 158 -10.76 14.47 1.56
N PRO A 159 -11.17 14.80 2.81
CA PRO A 159 -12.52 15.29 3.11
C PRO A 159 -12.84 16.64 2.43
N GLY A 160 -11.87 17.52 2.24
CA GLY A 160 -12.07 18.79 1.53
C GLY A 160 -12.42 18.60 0.04
N TYR A 161 -11.76 17.65 -0.64
CA TYR A 161 -12.08 17.31 -2.02
C TYR A 161 -13.45 16.62 -2.12
N ALA A 162 -13.76 15.72 -1.19
CA ALA A 162 -15.06 15.05 -1.14
C ALA A 162 -16.21 16.06 -1.01
N ALA A 163 -16.04 17.05 -0.13
CA ALA A 163 -17.03 18.11 0.07
C ALA A 163 -17.17 19.03 -1.14
N ALA A 164 -16.06 19.42 -1.78
CA ALA A 164 -16.09 20.19 -3.01
C ALA A 164 -16.79 19.44 -4.16
N ILE A 165 -16.51 18.14 -4.32
CA ILE A 165 -17.20 17.28 -5.30
C ILE A 165 -18.69 17.15 -4.98
N ALA A 166 -19.05 17.04 -3.70
CA ALA A 166 -20.45 17.01 -3.27
C ALA A 166 -21.18 18.32 -3.59
N LEU A 167 -20.53 19.47 -3.44
CA LEU A 167 -21.08 20.76 -3.83
C LEU A 167 -21.35 20.83 -5.34
N VAL A 168 -20.42 20.37 -6.19
CA VAL A 168 -20.67 20.28 -7.64
C VAL A 168 -21.89 19.41 -7.93
N LYS A 169 -21.98 18.23 -7.30
CA LYS A 169 -23.10 17.29 -7.47
C LYS A 169 -24.45 17.86 -7.02
N SER A 170 -24.46 18.84 -6.11
CA SER A 170 -25.67 19.54 -5.66
C SER A 170 -26.22 20.55 -6.67
N GLY A 171 -25.47 20.84 -7.75
CA GLY A 171 -25.88 21.75 -8.83
C GLY A 171 -25.50 23.21 -8.58
N GLU A 172 -26.22 24.12 -9.24
CA GLU A 172 -25.89 25.56 -9.30
C GLU A 172 -25.65 26.25 -7.95
N PRO A 173 -26.44 25.97 -6.88
CA PRO A 173 -26.17 26.56 -5.57
C PRO A 173 -24.81 26.15 -4.99
N GLY A 174 -24.44 24.87 -5.15
CA GLY A 174 -23.15 24.38 -4.67
C GLY A 174 -21.97 24.86 -5.53
N ILE A 175 -22.16 24.98 -6.85
CA ILE A 175 -21.16 25.59 -7.74
C ILE A 175 -20.91 27.06 -7.38
N THR A 176 -21.97 27.81 -7.09
CA THR A 176 -21.89 29.21 -6.63
C THR A 176 -21.09 29.30 -5.33
N GLN A 177 -21.41 28.45 -4.37
CA GLN A 177 -20.67 28.37 -3.10
C GLN A 177 -19.20 28.03 -3.33
N LEU A 178 -18.90 27.10 -4.25
CA LEU A 178 -17.54 26.67 -4.53
C LEU A 178 -16.71 27.79 -5.19
N ARG A 179 -17.30 28.60 -6.07
CA ARG A 179 -16.64 29.78 -6.66
C ARG A 179 -16.33 30.86 -5.62
N ALA A 180 -17.27 31.14 -4.72
CA ALA A 180 -17.04 32.08 -3.61
C ALA A 180 -15.87 31.62 -2.72
N ILE A 181 -15.75 30.31 -2.46
CA ILE A 181 -14.63 29.73 -1.70
C ILE A 181 -13.31 29.83 -2.48
N ALA A 182 -13.34 29.62 -3.79
CA ALA A 182 -12.16 29.71 -4.65
C ALA A 182 -11.63 31.15 -4.83
N GLY A 183 -12.43 32.16 -4.48
CA GLY A 183 -12.10 33.58 -4.70
C GLY A 183 -12.29 34.03 -6.16
N ASP A 184 -13.19 33.36 -6.90
CA ASP A 184 -13.50 33.60 -8.31
C ASP A 184 -14.66 34.62 -8.52
N ASP A 185 -14.99 35.43 -7.50
CA ASP A 185 -16.01 36.51 -7.57
C ASP A 185 -15.49 37.80 -8.25
#